data_AF-A0A378FNF2-F1
#
_entry.id   AF-A0A378FNF2-F1
#
_cell.length_a   1.000
_cell.length_b   1.000
_cell.length_c   1.000
_cell.angle_alpha   90.00
_cell.angle_beta   90.00
_cell.angle_gamma   90.00
#
_symmetry.space_group_name_H-M   'P 1'
#
loop_
_entity.id
_entity.type
_entity.pdbx_description
1 polymer ?
#
loop_
_entity_poly.entity_id
_entity_poly.type
_entity_poly.pdbx_seq_one_letter_code
_entity_poly.pdbx_strand_id
1 'polypeptide(L)'
;MEPVVVMDTILVVRPREVQFKWSFDKVAGTVSNTGNTWFKLLIKPGCDSTEEEGDAWYLRPGDVVRQPALRQPGNHYLVYNDKFIKISDTCPLKPRPAE
;
A
#
# COMPACT_ATOMS: atom_id res chain seq x y z
N MET A 1 18.78 17.72 33.29
CA MET A 1 17.36 17.56 32.95
C MET A 1 17.23 16.21 32.28
N GLU A 2 16.42 15.30 32.82
CA GLU A 2 16.26 13.94 32.27
C GLU A 2 15.17 13.93 31.17
N PRO A 3 15.32 13.13 30.10
CA PRO A 3 14.35 13.09 29.02
C PRO A 3 13.04 12.42 29.46
N VAL A 4 11.92 13.01 29.08
CA VAL A 4 10.59 12.41 29.24
C VAL A 4 10.20 11.75 27.92
N VAL A 5 9.93 10.44 27.97
CA VAL A 5 9.43 9.69 26.81
C VAL A 5 7.91 9.66 26.86
N VAL A 6 7.27 10.06 25.76
CA VAL A 6 5.82 9.99 25.57
C VAL A 6 5.53 9.04 24.42
N MET A 7 4.60 8.10 24.63
CA MET A 7 4.20 7.09 23.64
C MET A 7 2.73 7.28 23.31
N ASP A 8 2.45 7.56 22.03
CA ASP A 8 1.10 7.65 21.48
C ASP A 8 0.81 6.41 20.61
N THR A 9 -0.41 5.89 20.68
CA THR A 9 -0.84 4.72 19.89
C THR A 9 -2.20 5.00 19.26
N ILE A 10 -2.40 4.51 18.04
CA ILE A 10 -3.65 4.66 17.30
C ILE A 10 -4.39 3.32 17.30
N LEU A 11 -5.61 3.30 17.84
CA LEU A 11 -6.55 2.19 17.69
C LEU A 11 -7.55 2.52 16.57
N VAL A 12 -7.65 1.66 15.57
CA VAL A 12 -8.60 1.84 14.45
C VAL A 12 -9.76 0.87 14.58
N VAL A 13 -10.97 1.40 14.77
CA VAL A 13 -12.21 0.62 14.74
C VAL A 13 -12.76 0.60 13.33
N ARG A 14 -13.09 -0.59 12.81
CA ARG A 14 -13.62 -0.76 11.45
C ARG A 14 -15.15 -0.82 11.45
N PRO A 15 -15.82 -0.37 10.37
CA PRO A 15 -17.26 -0.55 10.24
C PRO A 15 -17.65 -2.03 10.32
N ARG A 16 -18.84 -2.33 10.84
CA ARG A 16 -19.37 -3.71 10.87
C ARG A 16 -19.58 -4.24 9.46
N GLU A 17 -20.10 -3.41 8.56
CA GLU A 17 -20.27 -3.72 7.15
C GLU A 17 -19.15 -3.08 6.34
N VAL A 18 -18.14 -3.88 6.00
CA VAL A 18 -16.95 -3.39 5.33
C VAL A 18 -17.12 -3.37 3.81
N GLN A 19 -16.84 -2.22 3.22
CA GLN A 19 -16.74 -1.97 1.79
C GLN A 19 -15.26 -1.68 1.46
N PHE A 20 -14.48 -2.73 1.21
CA PHE A 20 -13.11 -2.59 0.75
C PHE A 20 -13.11 -2.31 -0.76
N LYS A 21 -13.00 -1.02 -1.12
CA LYS A 21 -13.01 -0.55 -2.51
C LYS A 21 -11.87 0.44 -2.73
N TRP A 22 -11.25 0.36 -3.90
CA TRP A 22 -10.14 1.20 -4.28
C TRP A 22 -10.11 1.36 -5.80
N SER A 23 -9.42 2.39 -6.28
CA SER A 23 -9.15 2.60 -7.69
C SER A 23 -7.69 2.95 -7.90
N PHE A 24 -7.12 2.44 -9.00
CA PHE A 24 -5.76 2.74 -9.41
C PHE A 24 -5.78 3.34 -10.82
N ASP A 25 -5.24 4.54 -10.95
CA ASP A 25 -4.98 5.20 -12.23
C ASP A 25 -3.47 5.26 -12.44
N LYS A 26 -2.99 4.41 -13.35
CA LYS A 26 -1.57 4.31 -13.69
C LYS A 26 -1.04 5.54 -14.43
N VAL A 27 -1.86 6.20 -15.24
CA VAL A 27 -1.43 7.38 -16.01
C VAL A 27 -1.25 8.57 -15.07
N ALA A 28 -2.21 8.76 -14.17
CA ALA A 28 -2.13 9.76 -13.13
C ALA A 28 -1.09 9.40 -12.04
N GLY A 29 -0.80 8.11 -11.84
CA GLY A 29 0.02 7.62 -10.75
C GLY A 29 -0.68 7.78 -9.40
N THR A 30 -1.97 7.43 -9.34
CA THR A 30 -2.81 7.63 -8.15
C THR A 30 -3.51 6.37 -7.71
N VAL A 31 -3.54 6.15 -6.40
CA VAL A 31 -4.39 5.16 -5.74
C VAL A 31 -5.37 5.90 -4.82
N SER A 32 -6.65 5.60 -4.96
CA SER A 32 -7.72 6.22 -4.17
C SER A 32 -8.46 5.17 -3.35
N ASN A 33 -8.79 5.50 -2.11
CA ASN A 33 -9.69 4.69 -1.29
C ASN A 33 -11.13 5.13 -1.52
N THR A 34 -11.88 4.35 -2.29
CA THR A 34 -13.30 4.58 -2.60
C THR A 34 -14.24 3.75 -1.71
N GLY A 35 -13.68 3.09 -0.70
CA GLY A 35 -14.38 2.26 0.27
C GLY A 35 -14.70 2.99 1.57
N ASN A 36 -15.10 2.22 2.59
CA ASN A 36 -15.42 2.73 3.93
C ASN A 36 -14.45 2.23 5.03
N THR A 37 -13.38 1.55 4.64
CA THR A 37 -12.36 1.02 5.55
C THR A 37 -10.98 1.49 5.12
N TRP A 38 -10.02 1.47 6.02
CA TRP A 38 -8.64 1.83 5.69
C TRP A 38 -7.86 0.64 5.13
N PHE A 39 -6.80 0.93 4.38
CA PHE A 39 -5.80 -0.05 3.98
C PHE A 39 -4.42 0.59 3.86
N LYS A 40 -3.38 -0.23 3.85
CA LYS A 40 -2.00 0.24 3.62
C LYS A 40 -1.65 0.06 2.14
N LEU A 41 -1.07 1.05 1.50
CA LEU A 41 -0.47 0.96 0.17
C LEU A 41 1.04 0.83 0.35
N LEU A 42 1.62 -0.17 -0.31
CA LEU A 42 3.05 -0.40 -0.41
C LEU A 42 3.50 -0.13 -1.84
N ILE A 43 4.48 0.75 -2.00
CA ILE A 43 5.06 1.13 -3.29
C ILE A 43 6.53 0.75 -3.24
N LYS A 44 6.91 -0.25 -4.02
CA LYS A 44 8.32 -0.60 -4.18
C LYS A 44 8.92 0.09 -5.42
N PRO A 45 10.19 0.53 -5.36
CA PRO A 45 10.81 1.33 -6.42
C PRO A 45 11.08 0.54 -7.72
N GLY A 46 10.91 -0.79 -7.74
CA GLY A 46 11.09 -1.61 -8.93
C GLY A 46 10.58 -3.04 -8.80
N CYS A 47 10.93 -3.88 -9.77
CA CYS A 47 10.54 -5.29 -9.80
C CYS A 47 11.48 -6.20 -8.99
N ASP A 48 12.74 -5.79 -8.83
CA ASP A 48 13.77 -6.54 -8.10
C ASP A 48 14.03 -6.02 -6.68
N SER A 49 13.28 -4.99 -6.27
CA SER A 49 13.41 -4.36 -4.95
C SER A 49 13.02 -5.28 -3.80
N THR A 50 13.73 -5.15 -2.68
CA THR A 50 13.46 -5.91 -1.45
C THR A 50 12.17 -5.43 -0.76
N GLU A 51 11.77 -6.05 0.35
CA GLU A 51 10.63 -5.56 1.13
C GLU A 51 10.92 -4.27 1.89
N GLU A 52 12.18 -4.06 2.29
CA GLU A 52 12.64 -2.95 3.11
C GLU A 52 12.75 -1.63 2.32
N GLU A 53 12.88 -1.73 1.00
CA GLU A 53 12.99 -0.58 0.09
C GLU A 53 11.64 0.05 -0.28
N GLY A 54 10.52 -0.49 0.23
CA GLY A 54 9.18 -0.04 -0.12
C GLY A 54 8.65 1.08 0.77
N ASP A 55 8.08 2.11 0.15
CA ASP A 55 7.34 3.15 0.85
C ASP A 55 5.93 2.69 1.23
N ALA A 56 5.47 3.13 2.41
CA ALA A 56 4.20 2.74 2.97
C ALA A 56 3.28 3.94 3.25
N TRP A 57 2.02 3.82 2.83
CA TRP A 57 0.98 4.83 3.04
C TRP A 57 -0.26 4.21 3.67
N TYR A 58 -0.86 4.86 4.66
CA TYR A 58 -2.17 4.46 5.19
C TYR A 58 -3.26 5.31 4.53
N LEU A 59 -4.16 4.68 3.78
CA LEU A 59 -5.27 5.37 3.12
C LEU A 59 -6.57 5.13 3.89
N ARG A 60 -7.15 6.19 4.42
CA ARG A 60 -8.51 6.19 5.00
C ARG A 60 -9.55 6.42 3.89
N PRO A 61 -10.84 6.19 4.16
CA PRO A 61 -11.91 6.48 3.19
C PRO A 61 -11.81 7.89 2.63
N GLY A 62 -11.79 8.00 1.29
CA GLY A 62 -11.66 9.27 0.57
C GLY A 62 -10.22 9.77 0.35
N ASP A 63 -9.21 9.20 1.02
CA ASP A 63 -7.81 9.57 0.81
C ASP A 63 -7.34 9.15 -0.60
N VAL A 64 -6.48 9.98 -1.19
CA VAL A 64 -5.84 9.74 -2.49
C VAL A 64 -4.34 9.90 -2.34
N VAL A 65 -3.58 8.86 -2.69
CA VAL A 65 -2.13 8.92 -2.78
C VAL A 65 -1.72 9.09 -4.22
N ARG A 66 -0.91 10.11 -4.50
CA ARG A 66 -0.31 10.38 -5.81
C ARG A 66 1.20 10.23 -5.70
N GLN A 67 1.77 9.28 -6.43
CA GLN A 67 3.21 9.01 -6.42
C GLN A 67 3.74 8.78 -7.83
N PRO A 68 4.88 9.38 -8.23
CA PRO A 68 5.49 9.13 -9.54
C PRO A 68 5.83 7.66 -9.78
N ALA A 69 6.26 6.93 -8.74
CA ALA A 69 6.62 5.52 -8.80
C ALA A 69 5.45 4.63 -9.27
N LEU A 70 4.21 5.00 -8.93
CA LEU A 70 3.01 4.28 -9.36
C LEU A 70 2.79 4.28 -10.89
N ARG A 71 3.46 5.17 -11.63
CA ARG A 71 3.42 5.19 -13.10
C ARG A 71 4.41 4.20 -13.71
N GLN A 72 5.45 3.85 -12.97
CA GLN A 72 6.53 2.98 -13.42
C GLN A 72 6.18 1.50 -13.17
N PRO A 73 6.81 0.56 -13.89
CA PRO A 73 6.76 -0.85 -13.54
C PRO A 73 7.34 -1.08 -12.14
N GLY A 74 6.59 -1.74 -11.28
CA GLY A 74 7.04 -2.03 -9.92
C GLY A 74 6.09 -2.97 -9.18
N ASN A 75 6.58 -3.54 -8.09
CA ASN A 75 5.79 -4.39 -7.22
C ASN A 75 5.03 -3.53 -6.21
N HIS A 76 3.78 -3.20 -6.56
CA HIS A 76 2.91 -2.36 -5.78
C HIS A 76 1.77 -3.18 -5.17
N TYR A 77 1.48 -3.00 -3.88
CA TYR A 77 0.50 -3.80 -3.15
C TYR A 77 -0.42 -2.96 -2.27
N LEU A 78 -1.65 -3.41 -2.11
CA LEU A 78 -2.49 -3.04 -0.98
C LEU A 78 -2.36 -4.12 0.08
N VAL A 79 -2.19 -3.71 1.33
CA VAL A 79 -2.26 -4.58 2.49
C VAL A 79 -3.59 -4.33 3.20
N TYR A 80 -4.41 -5.37 3.25
CA TYR A 80 -5.73 -5.34 3.88
C TYR A 80 -6.02 -6.72 4.47
N ASN A 81 -6.40 -6.79 5.76
CA ASN A 81 -6.61 -8.04 6.50
C ASN A 81 -5.43 -9.01 6.37
N ASP A 82 -4.21 -8.50 6.57
CA ASP A 82 -2.96 -9.28 6.48
C ASP A 82 -2.72 -9.95 5.12
N LYS A 83 -3.46 -9.52 4.08
CA LYS A 83 -3.30 -9.99 2.69
C LYS A 83 -2.64 -8.91 1.85
N PHE A 84 -1.69 -9.34 1.03
CA PHE A 84 -1.07 -8.52 -0.01
C PHE A 84 -1.83 -8.69 -1.32
N ILE A 85 -2.40 -7.59 -1.80
CA ILE A 85 -3.22 -7.53 -3.01
C ILE A 85 -2.45 -6.71 -4.03
N LYS A 86 -1.97 -7.35 -5.09
CA LYS A 86 -1.19 -6.69 -6.13
C LYS A 86 -2.09 -5.74 -6.93
N ILE A 87 -1.66 -4.49 -7.14
CA ILE A 87 -2.46 -3.49 -7.88
C ILE A 87 -2.20 -3.48 -9.38
N SER A 88 -1.05 -4.02 -9.82
CA SER A 88 -0.71 -4.11 -11.24
C SER A 88 0.29 -5.22 -11.53
N ASP A 89 0.12 -5.90 -12.66
CA ASP A 89 1.02 -6.94 -13.17
C ASP A 89 2.04 -6.37 -14.16
N THR A 90 2.87 -5.44 -13.69
CA THR A 90 3.89 -4.80 -14.55
C THR A 90 5.26 -5.45 -14.48
N CYS A 91 5.50 -6.29 -13.48
CA CYS A 91 6.77 -6.98 -13.29
C CYS A 91 6.74 -8.37 -13.93
N PRO A 92 7.82 -8.77 -14.63
CA PRO A 92 7.93 -10.12 -15.17
C PRO A 92 7.90 -11.14 -14.03
N LEU A 93 7.24 -12.29 -14.26
CA LEU A 93 7.28 -13.40 -13.33
C LEU A 93 8.73 -13.87 -13.21
N LYS A 94 9.35 -13.72 -12.04
CA LYS A 94 10.65 -14.34 -11.78
C LYS A 94 10.46 -15.86 -11.85
N PRO A 95 11.29 -16.59 -12.63
CA PRO A 95 11.26 -18.05 -12.59
C PRO A 95 11.48 -18.51 -11.15
N ARG A 96 10.68 -19.48 -10.68
CA ARG A 96 10.99 -20.14 -9.40
C ARG A 96 12.39 -20.76 -9.50
N PRO A 97 13.27 -20.55 -8.50
CA PRO A 97 14.53 -21.28 -8.47
C PRO A 97 14.22 -22.78 -8.49
N ALA A 98 14.94 -23.54 -9.31
CA ALA A 98 14.87 -24.99 -9.29
C ALA A 98 15.37 -25.48 -7.92
N GLU A 99 14.58 -26.38 -7.32
CA GLU A 99 14.86 -27.04 -6.05
C GLU A 99 16.07 -27.98 -6.14
#